data_AF-A0A3D3RA70-F1
#
_entry.id   AF-A0A3D3RA70-F1
#
_cell.length_a   1.000
_cell.length_b   1.000
_cell.length_c   1.000
_cell.angle_alpha   90.00
_cell.angle_beta   90.00
_cell.angle_gamma   90.00
#
_symmetry.space_group_name_H-M   'P 1'
#
loop_
_entity.id
_entity.type
_entity.pdbx_description
1 polymer ?
#
loop_
_entity_poly.entity_id
_entity_poly.type
_entity_poly.pdbx_seq_one_letter_code
_entity_poly.pdbx_strand_id
1 'polypeptide(L)'
;MSNLKQIAGIFCLLLSGTVLLPSLSAAEPVEDRTHKRVLIIGMDGTRPDALLKARTPAFDRLIREGAFTDQAQILGKRYQKNDTISGPGWSSILTGVWADKHGVHDNNFKGKNYELFPHFFKRLKRERPDAQTASFVSWEPIHKYILSEADIAEVESLPRAKNQIADLSVSASKLNINTRDGKWHHLLVVRKQDVLQLYLDGTQIASLSGVNLDFALGGAFYYLGRDTRTGQTCFHGQLDDVRIWKRALSAEEITLLAKSTAGSVHSVDRKGLLAEYMFENSPESDGKVKQFSDTAGDTGGPFPANAVSPTSELHRVKLGSGAESQALDLAAAGSKSPGLRIAITEPFRDVTRSDFTIEARFKTTDQGRNILMGNYDGKAGALNLELHQGNTVRVYVQPPDPRNAGALKREGERDKIIAAKAARILSEENPSAMFVYFHQTDATGHAIGFSPEVPEYVSAIENVDACVNTVLKAMHSRPNYQNEDWLTIVCTDHGGLKRSHSNGHQVPEIRRVFMIVHGPSVKPGRIQEQAYLVDVTATALAHLLGEVDPQWQLDGKAVGLKAEN
;
A
#
# COMPACT_ATOMS: atom_id res chain seq x y z
N MET A 1 71.02 -39.87 -68.28
CA MET A 1 71.76 -39.22 -67.17
C MET A 1 71.51 -37.73 -67.25
N SER A 2 71.57 -37.02 -66.12
CA SER A 2 71.45 -35.55 -66.00
C SER A 2 69.99 -35.08 -66.04
N ASN A 3 69.47 -34.57 -64.93
CA ASN A 3 69.60 -33.21 -64.42
C ASN A 3 68.53 -32.26 -64.98
N LEU A 4 67.81 -31.65 -64.03
CA LEU A 4 67.56 -30.21 -63.93
C LEU A 4 67.27 -29.39 -65.22
N LYS A 5 66.09 -28.77 -65.24
CA LYS A 5 65.83 -27.29 -65.27
C LYS A 5 64.36 -27.04 -65.65
N GLN A 6 63.49 -26.69 -64.70
CA GLN A 6 63.08 -25.32 -64.31
C GLN A 6 62.40 -24.50 -65.41
N ILE A 7 61.14 -24.10 -65.14
CA ILE A 7 60.46 -22.77 -65.27
C ILE A 7 58.97 -23.03 -64.94
N ALA A 8 58.48 -22.74 -63.73
CA ALA A 8 57.84 -21.48 -63.26
C ALA A 8 56.67 -21.03 -64.17
N GLY A 9 55.42 -20.82 -63.72
CA GLY A 9 54.83 -20.81 -62.38
C GLY A 9 53.33 -20.44 -62.44
N ILE A 10 52.85 -19.91 -61.31
CA ILE A 10 51.56 -19.20 -61.07
C ILE A 10 50.40 -20.03 -60.49
N PHE A 11 50.40 -20.06 -59.15
CA PHE A 11 49.33 -19.70 -58.20
C PHE A 11 47.87 -20.09 -58.49
N CYS A 12 47.34 -20.99 -57.65
CA CYS A 12 45.98 -20.92 -57.13
C CYS A 12 46.00 -21.30 -55.63
N LEU A 13 45.61 -20.35 -54.77
CA LEU A 13 45.35 -20.58 -53.35
C LEU A 13 44.13 -21.49 -53.20
N LEU A 14 44.26 -22.59 -52.46
CA LEU A 14 43.14 -23.32 -51.87
C LEU A 14 43.25 -23.21 -50.35
N LEU A 15 42.32 -22.47 -49.74
CA LEU A 15 42.10 -22.44 -48.30
C LEU A 15 41.56 -23.81 -47.85
N SER A 16 42.31 -24.53 -47.02
CA SER A 16 41.82 -25.70 -46.28
C SER A 16 41.18 -25.23 -44.97
N GLY A 17 39.85 -25.21 -44.94
CA GLY A 17 39.09 -25.05 -43.70
C GLY A 17 39.15 -26.33 -42.87
N THR A 18 39.87 -26.30 -41.75
CA THR A 18 39.79 -27.33 -40.71
C THR A 18 38.62 -26.98 -39.79
N VAL A 19 37.56 -27.80 -39.82
CA VAL A 19 36.44 -27.69 -38.88
C VAL A 19 36.90 -28.29 -37.54
N LEU A 20 37.17 -27.43 -36.56
CA LEU A 20 37.28 -27.82 -35.16
C LEU A 20 35.88 -28.12 -34.63
N LEU A 21 35.54 -29.40 -34.50
CA LEU A 21 34.38 -29.82 -33.71
C LEU A 21 34.67 -29.52 -32.23
N PRO A 22 33.82 -28.78 -31.52
CA PRO A 22 33.97 -28.65 -30.08
C PRO A 22 33.70 -30.02 -29.44
N SER A 23 34.67 -30.51 -28.68
CA SER A 23 34.49 -31.64 -27.78
C SER A 23 33.34 -31.31 -26.83
N LEU A 24 32.28 -32.13 -26.84
CA LEU A 24 31.29 -32.14 -25.77
C LEU A 24 32.02 -32.47 -24.46
N SER A 25 32.31 -31.44 -23.66
CA SER A 25 32.56 -31.63 -22.24
C SER A 25 31.28 -32.20 -21.65
N ALA A 26 31.35 -33.43 -21.14
CA ALA A 26 30.31 -33.97 -20.29
C ALA A 26 30.08 -32.98 -19.15
N ALA A 27 28.82 -32.59 -18.92
CA ALA A 27 28.46 -31.74 -17.80
C ALA A 27 29.05 -32.34 -16.52
N GLU A 28 29.83 -31.54 -15.79
CA GLU A 28 30.30 -31.91 -14.45
C GLU A 28 29.10 -32.27 -13.56
N PRO A 29 29.24 -33.23 -12.63
CA PRO A 29 28.16 -33.63 -11.75
C PRO A 29 27.64 -32.41 -10.99
N VAL A 30 26.31 -32.25 -10.93
CA VAL A 30 25.64 -31.23 -10.13
C VAL A 30 26.16 -31.34 -8.70
N GLU A 31 26.94 -30.36 -8.25
CA GLU A 31 27.38 -30.23 -6.85
C GLU A 31 26.15 -30.30 -5.94
N ASP A 32 26.28 -31.01 -4.82
CA ASP A 32 25.21 -31.17 -3.84
C ASP A 32 24.83 -29.78 -3.28
N ARG A 33 23.63 -29.31 -3.58
CA ARG A 33 23.16 -27.99 -3.16
C ARG A 33 23.00 -27.99 -1.64
N THR A 34 23.95 -27.38 -0.94
CA THR A 34 24.06 -27.48 0.53
C THR A 34 23.14 -26.52 1.30
N HIS A 35 22.69 -25.42 0.70
CA HIS A 35 21.93 -24.39 1.41
C HIS A 35 20.43 -24.56 1.18
N LYS A 36 19.75 -25.26 2.10
CA LYS A 36 18.29 -25.46 2.06
C LYS A 36 17.55 -24.13 2.27
N ARG A 37 16.61 -23.83 1.37
CA ARG A 37 15.77 -22.61 1.39
C ARG A 37 14.32 -22.97 1.10
N VAL A 38 13.38 -22.18 1.61
CA VAL A 38 11.94 -22.37 1.35
C VAL A 38 11.27 -21.08 0.88
N LEU A 39 10.46 -21.18 -0.16
CA LEU A 39 9.51 -20.17 -0.58
C LEU A 39 8.10 -20.77 -0.57
N ILE A 40 7.25 -20.32 0.34
CA ILE A 40 5.82 -20.68 0.35
C ILE A 40 5.03 -19.54 -0.31
N ILE A 41 4.23 -19.88 -1.31
CA ILE A 41 3.35 -18.97 -2.04
C ILE A 41 1.90 -19.35 -1.74
N GLY A 42 1.16 -18.43 -1.11
CA GLY A 42 -0.27 -18.56 -0.87
C GLY A 42 -1.08 -17.79 -1.92
N MET A 43 -1.99 -18.47 -2.60
CA MET A 43 -2.93 -17.87 -3.55
C MET A 43 -4.36 -17.98 -3.03
N ASP A 44 -4.84 -16.96 -2.33
CA ASP A 44 -6.12 -17.02 -1.63
C ASP A 44 -7.30 -17.31 -2.58
N GLY A 45 -8.21 -18.19 -2.16
CA GLY A 45 -9.48 -18.46 -2.84
C GLY A 45 -9.37 -19.06 -4.24
N THR A 46 -8.26 -19.71 -4.61
CA THR A 46 -8.04 -20.23 -5.96
C THR A 46 -8.61 -21.64 -6.15
N ARG A 47 -9.55 -21.82 -7.07
CA ARG A 47 -10.05 -23.17 -7.41
C ARG A 47 -9.09 -23.93 -8.34
N PRO A 48 -8.84 -25.23 -8.13
CA PRO A 48 -7.95 -26.02 -9.00
C PRO A 48 -8.42 -26.11 -10.46
N ASP A 49 -9.72 -26.20 -10.71
CA ASP A 49 -10.27 -26.26 -12.06
C ASP A 49 -10.13 -24.93 -12.82
N ALA A 50 -10.22 -23.80 -12.13
CA ALA A 50 -9.93 -22.48 -12.69
C ALA A 50 -8.43 -22.28 -12.95
N LEU A 51 -7.56 -22.75 -12.05
CA LEU A 51 -6.11 -22.75 -12.26
C LEU A 51 -5.75 -23.52 -13.55
N LEU A 52 -6.27 -24.73 -13.72
CA LEU A 52 -6.00 -25.56 -14.89
C LEU A 52 -6.59 -25.03 -16.20
N LYS A 53 -7.52 -24.07 -16.14
CA LYS A 53 -8.11 -23.40 -17.32
C LYS A 53 -7.37 -22.11 -17.69
N ALA A 54 -6.78 -21.42 -16.71
CA ALA A 54 -6.08 -20.16 -16.90
C ALA A 54 -4.77 -20.35 -17.69
N ARG A 55 -4.29 -19.30 -18.36
CA ARG A 55 -2.96 -19.32 -19.00
C ARG A 55 -1.89 -18.91 -17.98
N THR A 56 -1.24 -19.91 -17.40
CA THR A 56 -0.34 -19.71 -16.25
C THR A 56 1.06 -20.26 -16.52
N PRO A 57 1.86 -19.63 -17.38
CA PRO A 57 3.16 -20.16 -17.79
C PRO A 57 4.13 -20.43 -16.63
N ALA A 58 4.06 -19.67 -15.52
CA ALA A 58 4.90 -19.95 -14.36
C ALA A 58 4.41 -21.18 -13.60
N PHE A 59 3.11 -21.29 -13.30
CA PHE A 59 2.55 -22.49 -12.66
C PHE A 59 2.66 -23.72 -13.54
N ASP A 60 2.44 -23.61 -14.85
CA ASP A 60 2.60 -24.70 -15.83
C ASP A 60 4.03 -25.26 -15.80
N ARG A 61 5.02 -24.40 -15.57
CA ARG A 61 6.41 -24.81 -15.40
C ARG A 61 6.61 -25.51 -14.06
N LEU A 62 6.13 -24.92 -12.95
CA LEU A 62 6.25 -25.53 -11.61
C LEU A 62 5.56 -26.90 -11.54
N ILE A 63 4.39 -27.06 -12.17
CA ILE A 63 3.64 -28.31 -12.23
C ILE A 63 4.40 -29.37 -13.04
N ARG A 64 4.97 -28.98 -14.18
CA ARG A 64 5.70 -29.89 -15.07
C ARG A 64 7.01 -30.38 -14.49
N GLU A 65 7.73 -29.49 -13.81
CA GLU A 65 9.06 -29.75 -13.25
C GLU A 65 9.00 -30.21 -11.77
N GLY A 66 7.84 -30.11 -11.12
CA GLY A 66 7.64 -30.40 -9.71
C GLY A 66 6.61 -31.50 -9.44
N ALA A 67 6.25 -31.64 -8.17
CA ALA A 67 5.18 -32.51 -7.71
C ALA A 67 3.86 -31.72 -7.63
N PHE A 68 2.76 -32.28 -8.14
CA PHE A 68 1.47 -31.59 -8.22
C PHE A 68 0.29 -32.47 -7.83
N THR A 69 -0.70 -31.86 -7.15
CA THR A 69 -2.05 -32.40 -7.01
C THR A 69 -3.09 -31.28 -7.09
N ASP A 70 -4.21 -31.54 -7.77
CA ASP A 70 -5.43 -30.72 -7.80
C ASP A 70 -6.53 -31.30 -6.88
N GLN A 71 -6.14 -32.25 -6.02
CA GLN A 71 -7.03 -33.02 -5.15
C GLN A 71 -6.70 -32.85 -3.67
N ALA A 72 -5.82 -31.90 -3.32
CA ALA A 72 -5.54 -31.59 -1.92
C ALA A 72 -6.83 -31.13 -1.22
N GLN A 73 -6.94 -31.43 0.07
CA GLN A 73 -8.14 -31.14 0.85
C GLN A 73 -7.85 -30.11 1.94
N ILE A 74 -8.79 -29.19 2.12
CA ILE A 74 -8.67 -28.17 3.17
C ILE A 74 -8.73 -28.74 4.59
N LEU A 75 -9.20 -29.98 4.74
CA LEU A 75 -9.42 -30.66 6.01
C LEU A 75 -9.14 -32.16 5.90
N GLY A 76 -8.55 -32.71 6.96
CA GLY A 76 -8.15 -34.11 7.05
C GLY A 76 -9.27 -35.06 7.48
N LYS A 77 -9.00 -36.37 7.42
CA LYS A 77 -9.89 -37.38 8.04
C LYS A 77 -9.99 -37.20 9.55
N ARG A 78 -8.88 -36.83 10.21
CA ARG A 78 -8.77 -36.62 11.67
C ARG A 78 -9.64 -35.46 12.16
N TYR A 79 -9.71 -34.38 11.39
CA TYR A 79 -10.39 -33.15 11.80
C TYR A 79 -11.17 -32.55 10.64
N GLN A 80 -12.49 -32.45 10.82
CA GLN A 80 -13.44 -32.05 9.77
C GLN A 80 -14.39 -30.93 10.22
N LYS A 81 -14.17 -30.32 11.39
CA LYS A 81 -15.12 -29.40 12.03
C LYS A 81 -14.89 -27.92 11.69
N ASN A 82 -13.82 -27.59 10.97
CA ASN A 82 -13.49 -26.20 10.67
C ASN A 82 -14.34 -25.64 9.56
N ASP A 83 -14.88 -24.43 9.74
CA ASP A 83 -15.43 -23.73 8.60
C ASP A 83 -14.34 -23.35 7.61
N THR A 84 -14.76 -23.23 6.36
CA THR A 84 -13.96 -22.85 5.20
C THR A 84 -13.79 -21.34 5.18
N ILE A 85 -13.06 -20.82 6.18
CA ILE A 85 -12.77 -19.40 6.42
C ILE A 85 -11.25 -19.22 6.38
N SER A 86 -10.76 -18.07 5.91
CA SER A 86 -9.34 -17.86 5.63
C SER A 86 -8.44 -17.97 6.87
N GLY A 87 -8.80 -17.37 7.99
CA GLY A 87 -8.02 -17.41 9.24
C GLY A 87 -7.67 -18.83 9.69
N PRO A 88 -8.67 -19.73 9.82
CA PRO A 88 -8.42 -21.13 10.12
C PRO A 88 -7.59 -21.88 9.06
N GLY A 89 -7.84 -21.64 7.78
CA GLY A 89 -7.09 -22.25 6.67
C GLY A 89 -5.60 -21.87 6.69
N TRP A 90 -5.31 -20.57 6.71
CA TRP A 90 -3.93 -20.05 6.81
C TRP A 90 -3.23 -20.47 8.10
N SER A 91 -3.97 -20.56 9.22
CA SER A 91 -3.43 -21.12 10.47
C SER A 91 -3.00 -22.57 10.29
N SER A 92 -3.83 -23.40 9.65
CA SER A 92 -3.49 -24.82 9.40
C SER A 92 -2.29 -24.97 8.46
N ILE A 93 -2.25 -24.18 7.37
CA ILE A 93 -1.12 -24.15 6.43
C ILE A 93 0.18 -23.82 7.16
N LEU A 94 0.18 -22.76 7.97
CA LEU A 94 1.40 -22.16 8.53
C LEU A 94 1.83 -22.74 9.88
N THR A 95 1.01 -23.58 10.51
CA THR A 95 1.37 -24.29 11.75
C THR A 95 1.59 -25.79 11.55
N GLY A 96 1.05 -26.35 10.46
CA GLY A 96 1.10 -27.79 10.17
C GLY A 96 0.17 -28.63 11.07
N VAL A 97 -0.78 -28.00 11.76
CA VAL A 97 -1.78 -28.66 12.61
C VAL A 97 -3.19 -28.16 12.30
N TRP A 98 -4.22 -28.91 12.69
CA TRP A 98 -5.61 -28.51 12.48
C TRP A 98 -6.14 -27.57 13.58
N ALA A 99 -7.33 -27.02 13.37
CA ALA A 99 -7.89 -25.98 14.24
C ALA A 99 -8.24 -26.41 15.66
N ASP A 100 -8.42 -27.70 15.92
CA ASP A 100 -8.52 -28.20 17.30
C ASP A 100 -7.21 -28.06 18.09
N LYS A 101 -6.06 -27.98 17.41
CA LYS A 101 -4.75 -27.72 18.01
C LYS A 101 -4.44 -26.23 18.03
N HIS A 102 -4.44 -25.57 16.87
CA HIS A 102 -4.06 -24.15 16.79
C HIS A 102 -5.13 -23.18 17.30
N GLY A 103 -6.36 -23.63 17.55
CA GLY A 103 -7.43 -22.89 18.24
C GLY A 103 -8.07 -21.74 17.47
N VAL A 104 -7.88 -21.65 16.14
CA VAL A 104 -8.46 -20.58 15.30
C VAL A 104 -9.61 -21.13 14.49
N HIS A 105 -10.81 -20.59 14.71
CA HIS A 105 -12.05 -21.05 14.08
C HIS A 105 -12.73 -19.98 13.22
N ASP A 106 -12.23 -18.74 13.24
CA ASP A 106 -12.73 -17.62 12.45
C ASP A 106 -11.63 -16.57 12.16
N ASN A 107 -12.00 -15.47 11.51
CA ASN A 107 -11.10 -14.35 11.20
C ASN A 107 -10.84 -13.40 12.38
N ASN A 108 -11.37 -13.69 13.58
CA ASN A 108 -11.11 -12.90 14.79
C ASN A 108 -9.90 -13.43 15.58
N PHE A 109 -9.41 -14.63 15.25
CA PHE A 109 -8.25 -15.27 15.90
C PHE A 109 -8.38 -15.41 17.43
N LYS A 110 -9.61 -15.37 17.94
CA LYS A 110 -9.90 -15.57 19.36
C LYS A 110 -9.73 -17.06 19.68
N GLY A 111 -8.96 -17.36 20.72
CA GLY A 111 -8.66 -18.75 21.11
C GLY A 111 -7.41 -19.34 20.45
N LYS A 112 -6.68 -18.57 19.63
CA LYS A 112 -5.41 -19.01 19.05
C LYS A 112 -4.46 -19.58 20.10
N ASN A 113 -3.81 -20.68 19.76
CA ASN A 113 -2.96 -21.47 20.64
C ASN A 113 -1.55 -21.66 20.06
N TYR A 114 -0.99 -20.60 19.49
CA TYR A 114 0.31 -20.64 18.80
C TYR A 114 1.50 -20.79 19.76
N GLU A 115 1.33 -20.64 21.06
CA GLU A 115 2.39 -20.95 22.02
C GLU A 115 2.65 -22.47 22.09
N LEU A 116 1.59 -23.27 22.11
CA LEU A 116 1.70 -24.75 22.09
C LEU A 116 1.90 -25.29 20.67
N PHE A 117 1.29 -24.65 19.67
CA PHE A 117 1.40 -25.04 18.26
C PHE A 117 1.93 -23.90 17.40
N PRO A 118 3.23 -23.58 17.52
CA PRO A 118 3.83 -22.43 16.87
C PRO A 118 3.81 -22.56 15.35
N HIS A 119 3.80 -21.39 14.70
CA HIS A 119 3.92 -21.28 13.25
C HIS A 119 5.32 -21.67 12.76
N PHE A 120 5.40 -21.92 11.46
CA PHE A 120 6.57 -22.41 10.73
C PHE A 120 7.85 -21.63 11.06
N PHE A 121 7.85 -20.29 10.95
CA PHE A 121 9.06 -19.50 11.23
C PHE A 121 9.57 -19.63 12.68
N LYS A 122 8.67 -19.67 13.67
CA LYS A 122 9.05 -19.84 15.07
C LYS A 122 9.68 -21.22 15.31
N ARG A 123 9.17 -22.25 14.63
CA ARG A 123 9.78 -23.60 14.66
C ARG A 123 11.15 -23.62 14.00
N LEU A 124 11.28 -23.04 12.81
CA LEU A 124 12.56 -22.93 12.11
C LEU A 124 13.61 -22.23 12.97
N LYS A 125 13.27 -21.10 13.60
CA LYS A 125 14.22 -20.33 14.42
C LYS A 125 14.63 -21.02 15.71
N ARG A 126 13.88 -22.00 16.20
CA ARG A 126 14.31 -22.82 17.35
C ARG A 126 15.48 -23.74 16.98
N GLU A 127 15.42 -24.35 15.79
CA GLU A 127 16.46 -25.27 15.30
C GLU A 127 17.59 -24.54 14.55
N ARG A 128 17.27 -23.42 13.91
CA ARG A 128 18.17 -22.58 13.13
C ARG A 128 18.01 -21.12 13.56
N PRO A 129 18.60 -20.69 14.70
CA PRO A 129 18.49 -19.32 15.19
C PRO A 129 19.06 -18.26 14.24
N ASP A 130 19.92 -18.68 13.29
CA ASP A 130 20.50 -17.87 12.23
C ASP A 130 19.56 -17.67 11.02
N ALA A 131 18.43 -18.38 10.97
CA ALA A 131 17.52 -18.33 9.83
C ALA A 131 16.81 -16.98 9.72
N GLN A 132 17.11 -16.23 8.66
CA GLN A 132 16.39 -15.01 8.30
C GLN A 132 15.05 -15.39 7.64
N THR A 133 13.94 -14.84 8.15
CA THR A 133 12.58 -15.13 7.66
C THR A 133 11.88 -13.87 7.15
N ALA A 134 11.11 -14.00 6.07
CA ALA A 134 10.41 -12.86 5.47
C ALA A 134 8.93 -13.18 5.15
N SER A 135 8.03 -12.24 5.43
CA SER A 135 6.59 -12.34 5.18
C SER A 135 6.10 -11.15 4.36
N PHE A 136 5.40 -11.43 3.26
CA PHE A 136 4.80 -10.41 2.39
C PHE A 136 3.33 -10.76 2.21
N VAL A 137 2.45 -9.93 2.78
CA VAL A 137 1.01 -10.22 2.83
C VAL A 137 0.20 -8.97 2.53
N SER A 138 -0.96 -9.18 1.93
CA SER A 138 -1.95 -8.10 1.74
C SER A 138 -3.16 -8.24 2.65
N TRP A 139 -3.32 -9.40 3.29
CA TRP A 139 -4.24 -9.60 4.39
C TRP A 139 -3.47 -9.57 5.73
N GLU A 140 -3.47 -8.41 6.39
CA GLU A 140 -2.75 -8.13 7.64
C GLU A 140 -2.82 -9.25 8.71
N PRO A 141 -3.98 -9.92 8.94
CA PRO A 141 -4.08 -10.94 9.99
C PRO A 141 -3.07 -12.09 9.90
N ILE A 142 -2.61 -12.48 8.69
CA ILE A 142 -1.58 -13.51 8.54
C ILE A 142 -0.30 -13.08 9.26
N HIS A 143 0.19 -11.87 9.00
CA HIS A 143 1.40 -11.40 9.67
C HIS A 143 1.13 -11.11 11.15
N LYS A 144 0.07 -10.36 11.45
CA LYS A 144 -0.25 -9.88 12.80
C LYS A 144 -0.45 -11.00 13.81
N TYR A 145 -1.10 -12.10 13.43
CA TYR A 145 -1.46 -13.17 14.36
C TYR A 145 -0.67 -14.46 14.14
N ILE A 146 -0.27 -14.79 12.91
CA ILE A 146 0.38 -16.06 12.60
C ILE A 146 1.89 -15.85 12.48
N LEU A 147 2.37 -15.11 11.48
CA LEU A 147 3.79 -14.93 11.17
C LEU A 147 4.41 -13.72 11.87
N SER A 148 4.03 -13.51 13.14
CA SER A 148 4.44 -12.34 13.92
C SER A 148 5.96 -12.30 14.23
N GLU A 149 6.64 -13.43 14.13
CA GLU A 149 8.10 -13.56 14.36
C GLU A 149 8.93 -13.57 13.06
N ALA A 150 8.40 -13.03 11.96
CA ALA A 150 9.20 -12.79 10.75
C ALA A 150 10.25 -11.68 11.00
N ASP A 151 11.48 -11.82 10.51
CA ASP A 151 12.49 -10.75 10.62
C ASP A 151 12.16 -9.57 9.70
N ILE A 152 11.64 -9.89 8.52
CA ILE A 152 11.20 -8.92 7.52
C ILE A 152 9.71 -9.10 7.31
N ALA A 153 8.93 -8.04 7.52
CA ALA A 153 7.48 -8.07 7.38
C ALA A 153 6.99 -6.90 6.55
N GLU A 154 6.33 -7.22 5.44
CA GLU A 154 5.73 -6.26 4.53
C GLU A 154 4.24 -6.53 4.43
N VAL A 155 3.44 -5.65 5.05
CA VAL A 155 1.97 -5.69 4.96
C VAL A 155 1.52 -4.60 3.99
N GLU A 156 1.01 -5.00 2.83
CA GLU A 156 0.56 -4.05 1.81
C GLU A 156 -0.94 -3.80 1.92
N SER A 157 -1.33 -2.54 2.14
CA SER A 157 -2.73 -2.14 2.13
C SER A 157 -3.26 -2.03 0.70
N LEU A 158 -4.57 -2.05 0.50
CA LEU A 158 -5.16 -1.73 -0.82
C LEU A 158 -4.73 -0.32 -1.24
N PRO A 159 -4.04 -0.16 -2.40
CA PRO A 159 -3.67 1.15 -2.90
C PRO A 159 -4.94 2.02 -3.01
N ARG A 160 -4.85 3.29 -2.64
CA ARG A 160 -5.98 4.22 -2.79
C ARG A 160 -6.29 4.42 -4.27
N ALA A 161 -7.57 4.62 -4.58
CA ALA A 161 -7.95 4.93 -5.95
C ALA A 161 -7.46 6.33 -6.34
N LYS A 162 -7.09 6.51 -7.61
CA LYS A 162 -6.91 7.85 -8.17
C LYS A 162 -8.20 8.64 -7.95
N ASN A 163 -8.09 9.88 -7.50
CA ASN A 163 -9.23 10.72 -7.17
C ASN A 163 -10.14 10.02 -6.16
N GLN A 164 -9.57 9.54 -5.04
CA GLN A 164 -10.33 9.14 -3.86
C GLN A 164 -10.38 10.30 -2.86
N ILE A 165 -11.41 10.33 -2.01
CA ILE A 165 -11.46 11.23 -0.86
C ILE A 165 -10.21 10.99 0.03
N ALA A 166 -9.46 12.06 0.29
CA ALA A 166 -8.41 12.10 1.30
C ALA A 166 -8.91 12.89 2.50
N ASP A 167 -9.17 12.17 3.60
CA ASP A 167 -9.60 12.74 4.88
C ASP A 167 -8.51 12.46 5.93
N LEU A 168 -7.74 13.49 6.27
CA LEU A 168 -6.70 13.42 7.30
C LEU A 168 -7.13 14.27 8.48
N SER A 169 -7.52 13.60 9.57
CA SER A 169 -8.01 14.24 10.79
C SER A 169 -7.32 13.70 12.03
N VAL A 170 -6.97 14.60 12.96
CA VAL A 170 -6.31 14.26 14.22
C VAL A 170 -6.91 15.07 15.37
N SER A 171 -7.17 14.40 16.49
CA SER A 171 -7.58 15.09 17.72
C SER A 171 -6.37 15.77 18.34
N ALA A 172 -6.35 17.11 18.34
CA ALA A 172 -5.29 17.89 18.96
C ALA A 172 -5.22 17.64 20.48
N SER A 173 -6.37 17.34 21.11
CA SER A 173 -6.41 16.95 22.53
C SER A 173 -5.58 15.69 22.84
N LYS A 174 -5.53 14.71 21.92
CA LYS A 174 -4.68 13.51 22.10
C LYS A 174 -3.18 13.83 22.03
N LEU A 175 -2.84 15.00 21.52
CA LEU A 175 -1.47 15.54 21.47
C LEU A 175 -1.21 16.55 22.59
N ASN A 176 -2.14 16.69 23.55
CA ASN A 176 -2.12 17.70 24.62
C ASN A 176 -2.09 19.16 24.11
N ILE A 177 -2.67 19.42 22.94
CA ILE A 177 -2.79 20.76 22.35
C ILE A 177 -4.26 21.20 22.38
N ASN A 178 -4.54 22.39 22.92
CA ASN A 178 -5.87 23.01 22.85
C ASN A 178 -5.86 24.11 21.78
N THR A 179 -6.42 23.85 20.59
CA THR A 179 -6.46 24.85 19.50
C THR A 179 -7.53 25.92 19.71
N ARG A 180 -8.27 25.83 20.82
CA ARG A 180 -9.44 26.66 21.15
C ARG A 180 -9.20 27.42 22.45
N ASP A 181 -7.93 27.69 22.78
CA ASP A 181 -7.52 28.37 24.03
C ASP A 181 -7.51 29.91 23.90
N GLY A 182 -7.96 30.44 22.77
CA GLY A 182 -7.95 31.88 22.49
C GLY A 182 -6.55 32.42 22.21
N LYS A 183 -5.56 31.59 21.88
CA LYS A 183 -4.24 32.02 21.37
C LYS A 183 -4.10 31.78 19.87
N TRP A 184 -3.04 32.36 19.31
CA TRP A 184 -2.68 32.15 17.91
C TRP A 184 -2.10 30.76 17.70
N HIS A 185 -2.61 30.09 16.68
CA HIS A 185 -2.12 28.82 16.17
C HIS A 185 -1.90 28.93 14.66
N HIS A 186 -1.00 28.10 14.14
CA HIS A 186 -0.70 27.95 12.72
C HIS A 186 -1.06 26.55 12.27
N LEU A 187 -2.03 26.42 11.36
CA LEU A 187 -2.42 25.14 10.77
C LEU A 187 -2.03 25.12 9.30
N LEU A 188 -1.26 24.10 8.90
CA LEU A 188 -0.69 23.99 7.56
C LEU A 188 -0.81 22.56 7.05
N VAL A 189 -1.07 22.41 5.76
CA VAL A 189 -1.09 21.13 5.05
C VAL A 189 -0.11 21.16 3.90
N VAL A 190 0.70 20.12 3.77
CA VAL A 190 1.54 19.88 2.58
C VAL A 190 1.07 18.63 1.87
N ARG A 191 0.92 18.70 0.54
CA ARG A 191 0.96 17.51 -0.32
C ARG A 191 2.25 17.50 -1.12
N LYS A 192 3.05 16.44 -0.93
CA LYS A 192 4.25 16.15 -1.72
C LYS A 192 4.10 14.78 -2.35
N GLN A 193 4.10 14.71 -3.67
CA GLN A 193 3.76 13.50 -4.43
C GLN A 193 2.41 12.93 -3.95
N ASP A 194 2.37 11.69 -3.46
CA ASP A 194 1.17 11.04 -2.96
C ASP A 194 1.05 11.08 -1.42
N VAL A 195 1.83 11.91 -0.73
CA VAL A 195 1.81 12.03 0.72
C VAL A 195 1.22 13.37 1.14
N LEU A 196 0.16 13.33 1.96
CA LEU A 196 -0.47 14.49 2.59
C LEU A 196 -0.04 14.55 4.05
N GLN A 197 0.51 15.67 4.49
CA GLN A 197 1.04 15.89 5.84
C GLN A 197 0.33 17.09 6.47
N LEU A 198 -0.07 16.95 7.73
CA LEU A 198 -0.72 17.99 8.52
C LEU A 198 0.24 18.49 9.60
N TYR A 199 0.40 19.80 9.69
CA TYR A 199 1.27 20.48 10.65
C TYR A 199 0.46 21.43 11.52
N LEU A 200 0.74 21.44 12.82
CA LEU A 200 0.20 22.39 13.79
C LEU A 200 1.36 23.02 14.54
N ASP A 201 1.42 24.36 14.51
CA ASP A 201 2.46 25.17 15.16
C ASP A 201 3.89 24.70 14.77
N GLY A 202 4.08 24.38 13.49
CA GLY A 202 5.34 23.93 12.91
C GLY A 202 5.67 22.45 13.12
N THR A 203 4.86 21.71 13.90
CA THR A 203 5.08 20.29 14.19
C THR A 203 4.18 19.42 13.31
N GLN A 204 4.74 18.40 12.66
CA GLN A 204 3.93 17.41 11.94
C GLN A 204 3.11 16.58 12.92
N ILE A 205 1.79 16.61 12.79
CA ILE A 205 0.85 15.91 13.67
C ILE A 205 0.14 14.73 13.00
N ALA A 206 0.20 14.65 11.67
CA ALA A 206 -0.43 13.59 10.89
C ALA A 206 0.22 13.41 9.52
N SER A 207 0.14 12.20 8.97
CA SER A 207 0.53 11.89 7.58
C SER A 207 -0.42 10.86 6.97
N LEU A 208 -0.64 10.95 5.67
CA LEU A 208 -1.50 10.07 4.90
C LEU A 208 -0.91 9.85 3.50
N SER A 209 -0.43 8.63 3.24
CA SER A 209 0.14 8.22 1.95
C SER A 209 -0.93 7.77 0.94
N GLY A 210 -0.53 7.56 -0.32
CA GLY A 210 -1.42 7.13 -1.40
C GLY A 210 -2.45 8.17 -1.83
N VAL A 211 -2.27 9.44 -1.48
CA VAL A 211 -3.13 10.57 -1.86
C VAL A 211 -2.85 10.95 -3.31
N ASN A 212 -3.40 10.18 -4.25
CA ASN A 212 -3.30 10.43 -5.68
C ASN A 212 -4.46 11.30 -6.16
N LEU A 213 -4.19 12.59 -6.31
CA LEU A 213 -5.14 13.60 -6.75
C LEU A 213 -4.76 14.12 -8.14
N ASP A 214 -5.71 14.07 -9.05
CA ASP A 214 -5.63 14.65 -10.39
C ASP A 214 -7.04 15.09 -10.81
N PHE A 215 -7.47 16.17 -10.17
CA PHE A 215 -8.70 16.86 -10.49
C PHE A 215 -8.54 18.35 -10.19
N ALA A 216 -9.36 19.17 -10.85
CA ALA A 216 -9.49 20.59 -10.56
C ALA A 216 -10.48 20.85 -9.43
N LEU A 217 -10.24 21.88 -8.63
CA LEU A 217 -11.26 22.40 -7.70
C LEU A 217 -12.51 22.81 -8.48
N GLY A 218 -13.68 22.42 -7.97
CA GLY A 218 -14.96 22.78 -8.56
C GLY A 218 -15.65 23.92 -7.82
N GLY A 219 -16.79 24.34 -8.36
CA GLY A 219 -17.50 25.54 -7.90
C GLY A 219 -16.90 26.84 -8.47
N ALA A 220 -17.59 27.95 -8.17
CA ALA A 220 -17.22 29.29 -8.60
C ALA A 220 -16.24 29.98 -7.65
N PHE A 221 -16.29 29.64 -6.35
CA PHE A 221 -15.57 30.35 -5.30
C PHE A 221 -14.90 29.41 -4.31
N TYR A 222 -13.71 29.80 -3.89
CA TYR A 222 -13.01 29.29 -2.72
C TYR A 222 -13.20 30.28 -1.58
N TYR A 223 -13.39 29.81 -0.35
CA TYR A 223 -13.77 30.68 0.75
C TYR A 223 -12.73 30.69 1.86
N LEU A 224 -12.62 31.83 2.54
CA LEU A 224 -11.88 31.98 3.79
C LEU A 224 -12.89 32.22 4.92
N GLY A 225 -12.72 31.50 6.03
CA GLY A 225 -13.60 31.54 7.19
C GLY A 225 -14.93 30.81 7.03
N ARG A 226 -15.11 30.05 5.94
CA ARG A 226 -16.29 29.22 5.63
C ARG A 226 -16.00 28.32 4.44
N ASP A 227 -17.02 27.57 4.00
CA ASP A 227 -17.11 27.00 2.65
C ASP A 227 -18.48 27.35 2.03
N THR A 228 -18.95 26.56 1.06
CA THR A 228 -20.25 26.80 0.41
C THR A 228 -21.42 26.59 1.36
N ARG A 229 -21.24 25.81 2.43
CA ARG A 229 -22.25 25.59 3.48
C ARG A 229 -22.37 26.84 4.33
N THR A 230 -23.61 27.22 4.65
CA THR A 230 -23.93 28.37 5.50
C THR A 230 -24.31 27.92 6.91
N GLY A 231 -24.16 28.81 7.90
CA GLY A 231 -24.63 28.59 9.27
C GLY A 231 -23.53 28.12 10.23
N GLN A 232 -23.80 27.05 10.97
CA GLN A 232 -22.99 26.56 12.11
C GLN A 232 -21.58 26.03 11.74
N THR A 233 -21.19 26.10 10.47
CA THR A 233 -19.87 25.68 9.98
C THR A 233 -18.92 26.85 9.75
N CYS A 234 -19.40 28.10 9.77
CA CYS A 234 -18.51 29.26 9.61
C CYS A 234 -17.45 29.31 10.72
N PHE A 235 -16.30 29.91 10.42
CA PHE A 235 -15.26 30.18 11.40
C PHE A 235 -15.71 31.30 12.35
N HIS A 236 -15.60 31.04 13.65
CA HIS A 236 -15.86 32.01 14.70
C HIS A 236 -14.54 32.30 15.42
N GLY A 237 -13.85 33.35 14.99
CA GLY A 237 -12.54 33.72 15.53
C GLY A 237 -11.82 34.74 14.66
N GLN A 238 -10.51 34.85 14.87
CA GLN A 238 -9.62 35.75 14.13
C GLN A 238 -8.75 34.93 13.16
N LEU A 239 -8.63 35.37 11.91
CA LEU A 239 -7.78 34.79 10.88
C LEU A 239 -6.63 35.74 10.54
N ASP A 240 -5.48 35.15 10.28
CA ASP A 240 -4.30 35.84 9.79
C ASP A 240 -3.47 34.96 8.84
N ASP A 241 -2.53 35.54 8.10
CA ASP A 241 -1.48 34.83 7.35
C ASP A 241 -1.99 33.65 6.49
N VAL A 242 -3.02 33.89 5.67
CA VAL A 242 -3.57 32.85 4.80
C VAL A 242 -2.73 32.75 3.52
N ARG A 243 -2.17 31.58 3.23
CA ARG A 243 -1.38 31.35 2.01
C ARG A 243 -1.73 30.05 1.30
N ILE A 244 -1.56 30.07 -0.02
CA ILE A 244 -1.74 28.93 -0.92
C ILE A 244 -0.51 28.85 -1.82
N TRP A 245 0.10 27.67 -1.90
CA TRP A 245 1.33 27.41 -2.64
C TRP A 245 1.09 26.30 -3.68
N LYS A 246 1.64 26.46 -4.88
CA LYS A 246 1.72 25.45 -5.97
C LYS A 246 2.91 24.49 -5.80
N ARG A 247 3.43 24.37 -4.57
CA ARG A 247 4.53 23.46 -4.24
C ARG A 247 4.41 22.94 -2.82
N ALA A 248 5.08 21.82 -2.55
CA ALA A 248 5.33 21.36 -1.20
C ALA A 248 6.41 22.24 -0.54
N LEU A 249 6.12 22.76 0.65
CA LEU A 249 7.12 23.39 1.52
C LEU A 249 7.96 22.32 2.24
N SER A 250 9.22 22.65 2.57
CA SER A 250 10.08 21.81 3.40
C SER A 250 9.72 21.95 4.90
N ALA A 251 10.17 21.00 5.73
CA ALA A 251 9.95 21.06 7.17
C ALA A 251 10.59 22.31 7.81
N GLU A 252 11.73 22.76 7.27
CA GLU A 252 12.42 23.97 7.68
C GLU A 252 11.60 25.23 7.35
N GLU A 253 11.07 25.32 6.12
CA GLU A 253 10.21 26.42 5.70
C GLU A 253 8.95 26.50 6.57
N ILE A 254 8.32 25.36 6.85
CA ILE A 254 7.13 25.28 7.72
C ILE A 254 7.46 25.75 9.14
N THR A 255 8.60 25.33 9.69
CA THR A 255 9.04 25.76 11.03
C THR A 255 9.28 27.27 11.08
N LEU A 256 9.85 27.86 10.01
CA LEU A 256 10.04 29.30 9.90
C LEU A 256 8.69 30.05 9.86
N LEU A 257 7.74 29.56 9.05
CA LEU A 257 6.40 30.14 8.97
C LEU A 257 5.62 30.04 10.28
N ALA A 258 5.79 28.96 11.04
CA ALA A 258 5.14 28.80 12.35
C ALA A 258 5.69 29.77 13.41
N LYS A 259 6.97 30.14 13.30
CA LYS A 259 7.66 31.02 14.27
C LYS A 259 7.62 32.50 13.91
N SER A 260 7.23 32.86 12.69
CA SER A 260 7.22 34.26 12.26
C SER A 260 6.22 35.08 13.09
N THR A 261 6.53 36.34 13.37
CA THR A 261 5.54 37.34 13.79
C THR A 261 5.13 38.16 12.56
N ALA A 262 3.94 38.77 12.59
CA ALA A 262 3.44 39.63 11.51
C ALA A 262 4.55 40.56 11.00
N GLY A 263 4.80 40.52 9.68
CA GLY A 263 5.85 41.29 9.01
C GLY A 263 7.23 40.62 8.86
N SER A 264 7.47 39.41 9.36
CA SER A 264 8.79 38.73 9.29
C SER A 264 8.89 37.58 8.26
N VAL A 265 8.09 37.62 7.18
CA VAL A 265 7.99 36.55 6.16
C VAL A 265 9.19 36.52 5.19
N HIS A 266 10.20 37.37 5.39
CA HIS A 266 11.33 37.55 4.45
C HIS A 266 12.31 36.38 4.34
N SER A 267 12.12 35.27 5.08
CA SER A 267 13.06 34.14 5.11
C SER A 267 12.61 32.88 4.35
N VAL A 268 11.45 32.87 3.71
CA VAL A 268 10.95 31.71 2.92
C VAL A 268 10.91 32.08 1.44
N ASP A 269 11.38 31.17 0.58
CA ASP A 269 11.34 31.36 -0.87
C ASP A 269 9.89 31.47 -1.36
N ARG A 270 9.53 32.64 -1.90
CA ARG A 270 8.17 32.92 -2.39
C ARG A 270 7.85 32.23 -3.72
N LYS A 271 8.80 31.49 -4.32
CA LYS A 271 8.54 30.73 -5.55
C LYS A 271 7.35 29.79 -5.37
N GLY A 272 6.38 29.88 -6.27
CA GLY A 272 5.18 29.06 -6.22
C GLY A 272 4.16 29.47 -5.15
N LEU A 273 4.37 30.56 -4.41
CA LEU A 273 3.31 31.20 -3.61
C LEU A 273 2.25 31.73 -4.57
N LEU A 274 1.05 31.15 -4.56
CA LEU A 274 0.00 31.44 -5.52
C LEU A 274 -0.93 32.57 -5.06
N ALA A 275 -1.29 32.57 -3.77
CA ALA A 275 -2.16 33.59 -3.18
C ALA A 275 -1.75 33.81 -1.71
N GLU A 276 -1.78 35.07 -1.26
CA GLU A 276 -1.44 35.46 0.11
C GLU A 276 -2.38 36.56 0.61
N TYR A 277 -2.91 36.39 1.81
CA TYR A 277 -3.75 37.37 2.50
C TYR A 277 -3.23 37.59 3.91
N MET A 278 -2.53 38.71 4.10
CA MET A 278 -1.90 39.11 5.35
C MET A 278 -2.85 39.89 6.28
N PHE A 279 -3.99 40.35 5.76
CA PHE A 279 -4.97 41.20 6.47
C PHE A 279 -4.44 42.53 7.06
N GLU A 280 -3.19 42.88 6.78
CA GLU A 280 -2.56 44.14 7.16
C GLU A 280 -3.02 45.32 6.28
N ASN A 281 -3.12 46.51 6.88
CA ASN A 281 -3.31 47.85 6.27
C ASN A 281 -4.44 48.01 5.22
N SER A 282 -5.38 48.95 5.45
CA SER A 282 -6.17 49.54 4.34
C SER A 282 -6.47 51.03 4.60
N PRO A 283 -6.74 51.81 3.53
CA PRO A 283 -7.03 53.23 3.64
C PRO A 283 -8.41 53.58 4.23
N GLU A 284 -9.25 52.60 4.59
CA GLU A 284 -10.62 52.84 5.09
C GLU A 284 -10.65 53.09 6.61
N SER A 285 -11.13 54.28 7.00
CA SER A 285 -10.99 54.86 8.34
C SER A 285 -11.90 54.27 9.43
N ASP A 286 -12.82 53.34 9.11
CA ASP A 286 -13.82 52.80 10.04
C ASP A 286 -13.61 51.31 10.41
N GLY A 287 -12.55 50.67 9.90
CA GLY A 287 -12.21 49.28 10.21
C GLY A 287 -13.10 48.24 9.53
N LYS A 288 -14.08 48.66 8.72
CA LYS A 288 -14.88 47.77 7.86
C LYS A 288 -14.08 47.43 6.62
N VAL A 289 -14.20 46.20 6.14
CA VAL A 289 -13.49 45.75 4.92
C VAL A 289 -14.43 44.99 4.01
N LYS A 290 -14.43 45.33 2.71
CA LYS A 290 -15.19 44.62 1.67
C LYS A 290 -14.34 43.70 0.81
N GLN A 291 -13.02 43.91 0.81
CA GLN A 291 -12.08 43.19 -0.04
C GLN A 291 -10.67 43.21 0.56
N PHE A 292 -9.93 42.12 0.36
CA PHE A 292 -8.49 42.05 0.60
C PHE A 292 -7.77 41.72 -0.70
N SER A 293 -6.66 42.43 -0.92
CA SER A 293 -5.76 42.18 -2.04
C SER A 293 -4.95 40.91 -1.80
N ASP A 294 -4.69 40.19 -2.88
CA ASP A 294 -3.70 39.12 -2.91
C ASP A 294 -2.29 39.74 -2.97
N THR A 295 -1.46 39.47 -1.96
CA THR A 295 -0.10 40.00 -1.84
C THR A 295 0.98 39.03 -2.34
N ALA A 296 0.60 37.86 -2.90
CA ALA A 296 1.56 36.85 -3.33
C ALA A 296 2.56 37.38 -4.38
N GLY A 297 2.05 38.16 -5.34
CA GLY A 297 2.84 38.65 -6.48
C GLY A 297 3.05 37.62 -7.59
N ASP A 298 2.29 36.52 -7.60
CA ASP A 298 2.33 35.50 -8.68
C ASP A 298 1.70 36.04 -9.97
N THR A 299 2.30 35.70 -11.11
CA THR A 299 1.80 36.13 -12.44
C THR A 299 0.47 35.49 -12.84
N GLY A 300 0.06 34.40 -12.16
CA GLY A 300 -1.26 33.79 -12.35
C GLY A 300 -2.38 34.46 -11.56
N GLY A 301 -2.05 35.39 -10.64
CA GLY A 301 -3.00 36.23 -9.91
C GLY A 301 -3.20 37.61 -10.56
N PRO A 302 -3.76 38.59 -9.81
CA PRO A 302 -4.14 38.51 -8.40
C PRO A 302 -5.46 37.77 -8.18
N PHE A 303 -5.59 37.12 -7.01
CA PHE A 303 -6.82 36.49 -6.56
C PHE A 303 -7.49 37.30 -5.44
N PRO A 304 -8.21 38.40 -5.71
CA PRO A 304 -8.80 39.20 -4.64
C PRO A 304 -9.83 38.42 -3.81
N ALA A 305 -9.75 38.55 -2.48
CA ALA A 305 -10.71 37.98 -1.55
C ALA A 305 -11.79 39.00 -1.22
N ASN A 306 -13.02 38.77 -1.68
CA ASN A 306 -14.15 39.68 -1.51
C ASN A 306 -15.06 39.20 -0.38
N ALA A 307 -15.70 40.11 0.36
CA ALA A 307 -16.75 39.75 1.30
C ALA A 307 -17.85 38.92 0.60
N VAL A 308 -18.34 37.87 1.26
CA VAL A 308 -19.38 37.00 0.67
C VAL A 308 -20.69 37.76 0.42
N SER A 309 -21.07 38.64 1.33
CA SER A 309 -22.21 39.55 1.17
C SER A 309 -21.74 41.00 1.16
N PRO A 310 -22.33 41.88 0.33
CA PRO A 310 -22.11 43.33 0.40
C PRO A 310 -22.50 43.96 1.74
N THR A 311 -23.36 43.28 2.50
CA THR A 311 -23.80 43.67 3.85
C THR A 311 -23.00 43.02 4.97
N SER A 312 -22.02 42.17 4.66
CA SER A 312 -21.14 41.61 5.70
C SER A 312 -20.19 42.69 6.20
N GLU A 313 -20.38 43.11 7.45
CA GLU A 313 -19.40 43.94 8.16
C GLU A 313 -18.28 43.01 8.63
N LEU A 314 -17.19 42.97 7.86
CA LEU A 314 -15.95 42.31 8.28
C LEU A 314 -15.11 43.32 9.05
N HIS A 315 -14.69 42.93 10.25
CA HIS A 315 -13.94 43.79 11.15
C HIS A 315 -12.48 43.38 11.16
N ARG A 316 -11.59 44.37 11.22
CA ARG A 316 -10.20 44.14 11.61
C ARG A 316 -9.99 44.50 13.06
N VAL A 317 -9.15 43.73 13.72
CA VAL A 317 -8.74 43.95 15.12
C VAL A 317 -7.24 44.15 15.21
N LYS A 318 -6.81 45.13 16.00
CA LYS A 318 -5.38 45.37 16.28
C LYS A 318 -4.85 44.28 17.20
N LEU A 319 -3.68 43.73 16.88
CA LEU A 319 -3.04 42.64 17.64
C LEU A 319 -2.08 43.12 18.74
N GLY A 320 -1.93 44.44 18.93
CA GLY A 320 -1.07 45.03 19.97
C GLY A 320 -1.14 46.56 20.03
N SER A 321 -0.20 47.18 20.75
CA SER A 321 -0.11 48.65 20.92
C SER A 321 0.49 49.38 19.70
N GLY A 322 1.05 48.66 18.73
CA GLY A 322 1.49 49.20 17.44
C GLY A 322 0.35 49.28 16.43
N ALA A 323 0.36 50.30 15.57
CA ALA A 323 -0.73 50.55 14.61
C ALA A 323 -0.78 49.56 13.43
N GLU A 324 0.24 48.72 13.24
CA GLU A 324 0.51 48.05 11.97
C GLU A 324 0.10 46.58 11.86
N SER A 325 -0.15 45.86 12.97
CA SER A 325 -0.54 44.44 12.92
C SER A 325 -2.02 44.23 13.22
N GLN A 326 -2.75 43.68 12.26
CA GLN A 326 -4.20 43.49 12.26
C GLN A 326 -4.58 42.08 11.80
N ALA A 327 -5.64 41.54 12.38
CA ALA A 327 -6.26 40.29 11.91
C ALA A 327 -7.70 40.51 11.44
N LEU A 328 -8.19 39.61 10.60
CA LEU A 328 -9.60 39.54 10.23
C LEU A 328 -10.41 38.89 11.35
N ASP A 329 -11.35 39.62 11.94
CA ASP A 329 -12.26 39.11 12.96
C ASP A 329 -13.60 38.70 12.34
N LEU A 330 -13.86 37.39 12.36
CA LEU A 330 -15.11 36.79 11.89
C LEU A 330 -16.08 36.46 13.04
N ALA A 331 -15.66 36.61 14.30
CA ALA A 331 -16.53 36.47 15.47
C ALA A 331 -17.38 37.72 15.71
N ALA A 332 -16.86 38.91 15.37
CA ALA A 332 -17.55 40.20 15.53
C ALA A 332 -18.61 40.48 14.45
N ALA A 333 -18.63 39.72 13.35
CA ALA A 333 -19.52 39.97 12.23
C ALA A 333 -20.97 39.58 12.56
N GLY A 334 -21.85 40.56 12.81
CA GLY A 334 -23.31 40.38 12.92
C GLY A 334 -24.01 39.94 11.63
N SER A 335 -23.25 39.42 10.65
CA SER A 335 -23.72 39.00 9.34
C SER A 335 -24.26 37.57 9.37
N LYS A 336 -25.36 37.32 8.65
CA LYS A 336 -25.87 35.96 8.38
C LYS A 336 -24.94 35.13 7.47
N SER A 337 -23.80 35.68 7.02
CA SER A 337 -22.83 35.03 6.14
C SER A 337 -21.42 35.64 6.29
N PRO A 338 -20.72 35.42 7.42
CA PRO A 338 -19.34 35.89 7.61
C PRO A 338 -18.38 35.17 6.65
N GLY A 339 -17.25 35.80 6.33
CA GLY A 339 -16.18 35.23 5.50
C GLY A 339 -15.93 35.94 4.17
N LEU A 340 -14.89 35.47 3.48
CA LEU A 340 -14.45 35.96 2.17
C LEU A 340 -14.63 34.89 1.10
N ARG A 341 -14.75 35.31 -0.16
CA ARG A 341 -14.75 34.48 -1.36
C ARG A 341 -13.69 34.94 -2.35
N ILE A 342 -13.03 33.98 -2.95
CA ILE A 342 -12.00 34.11 -3.97
C ILE A 342 -12.51 33.39 -5.21
N ALA A 343 -12.45 34.00 -6.38
CA ALA A 343 -12.87 33.34 -7.62
C ALA A 343 -11.94 32.16 -7.92
N ILE A 344 -12.49 30.98 -8.21
CA ILE A 344 -11.71 29.82 -8.64
C ILE A 344 -11.44 29.97 -10.15
N THR A 345 -10.33 30.60 -10.50
CA THR A 345 -9.82 30.67 -11.89
C THR A 345 -8.49 29.94 -11.99
N GLU A 346 -8.04 29.60 -13.19
CA GLU A 346 -6.68 29.10 -13.37
C GLU A 346 -5.67 30.21 -13.00
N PRO A 347 -4.49 29.86 -12.42
CA PRO A 347 -4.04 28.52 -12.01
C PRO A 347 -4.58 28.02 -10.64
N PHE A 348 -5.32 28.81 -9.87
CA PHE A 348 -5.88 28.39 -8.56
C PHE A 348 -6.75 27.14 -8.66
N ARG A 349 -7.52 27.04 -9.74
CA ARG A 349 -8.39 25.89 -10.05
C ARG A 349 -7.63 24.55 -10.05
N ASP A 350 -6.35 24.53 -10.37
CA ASP A 350 -5.56 23.31 -10.55
C ASP A 350 -4.64 22.98 -9.36
N VAL A 351 -4.77 23.67 -8.21
CA VAL A 351 -3.90 23.45 -7.05
C VAL A 351 -3.82 21.99 -6.60
N THR A 352 -4.91 21.22 -6.73
CA THR A 352 -4.96 19.80 -6.35
C THR A 352 -4.27 18.85 -7.33
N ARG A 353 -3.90 19.32 -8.54
CA ARG A 353 -3.25 18.48 -9.58
C ARG A 353 -1.74 18.34 -9.39
N SER A 354 -1.11 19.22 -8.61
CA SER A 354 0.33 19.18 -8.30
C SER A 354 0.58 19.22 -6.80
N ASP A 355 1.85 19.11 -6.41
CA ASP A 355 2.24 19.38 -5.02
C ASP A 355 1.72 20.75 -4.60
N PHE A 356 1.23 20.85 -3.38
CA PHE A 356 0.67 22.09 -2.86
C PHE A 356 0.90 22.23 -1.37
N THR A 357 0.82 23.48 -0.90
CA THR A 357 0.74 23.79 0.54
C THR A 357 -0.38 24.80 0.75
N ILE A 358 -1.20 24.61 1.78
CA ILE A 358 -2.18 25.61 2.23
C ILE A 358 -2.01 25.84 3.72
N GLU A 359 -2.19 27.09 4.17
CA GLU A 359 -1.99 27.46 5.56
C GLU A 359 -2.86 28.63 5.99
N ALA A 360 -3.19 28.65 7.28
CA ALA A 360 -3.78 29.80 7.94
C ALA A 360 -3.27 29.91 9.37
N ARG A 361 -3.14 31.15 9.85
CA ARG A 361 -3.14 31.43 11.28
C ARG A 361 -4.54 31.71 11.76
N PHE A 362 -4.83 31.22 12.95
CA PHE A 362 -6.16 31.37 13.53
C PHE A 362 -6.09 31.50 15.04
N LYS A 363 -7.13 32.12 15.60
CA LYS A 363 -7.37 32.25 17.03
C LYS A 363 -8.86 32.11 17.30
N THR A 364 -9.24 31.20 18.18
CA THR A 364 -10.65 30.96 18.51
C THR A 364 -10.82 30.41 19.93
N THR A 365 -12.00 30.60 20.50
CA THR A 365 -12.49 29.88 21.69
C THR A 365 -13.75 29.08 21.40
N ASP A 366 -14.28 29.19 20.17
CA ASP A 366 -15.47 28.47 19.75
C ASP A 366 -15.21 26.96 19.82
N GLN A 367 -16.23 26.19 20.21
CA GLN A 367 -16.14 24.73 20.36
C GLN A 367 -16.77 23.97 19.19
N GLY A 368 -17.45 24.69 18.28
CA GLY A 368 -18.11 24.15 17.12
C GLY A 368 -17.16 23.79 15.98
N ARG A 369 -17.77 23.41 14.85
CA ARG A 369 -17.04 23.17 13.60
C ARG A 369 -16.71 24.50 12.93
N ASN A 370 -15.47 24.67 12.54
CA ASN A 370 -14.88 25.94 12.13
C ASN A 370 -14.10 25.73 10.82
N ILE A 371 -14.63 26.21 9.70
CA ILE A 371 -13.91 26.14 8.41
C ILE A 371 -12.94 27.31 8.28
N LEU A 372 -11.64 27.06 8.31
CA LEU A 372 -10.64 28.10 8.09
C LEU A 372 -10.62 28.51 6.62
N MET A 373 -10.67 27.54 5.71
CA MET A 373 -10.81 27.76 4.28
C MET A 373 -11.36 26.53 3.55
N GLY A 374 -12.07 26.74 2.45
CA GLY A 374 -12.56 25.63 1.63
C GLY A 374 -13.63 25.99 0.60
N ASN A 375 -14.02 24.98 -0.19
CA ASN A 375 -15.06 25.09 -1.22
C ASN A 375 -16.01 23.89 -1.24
N TYR A 376 -16.02 23.06 -0.19
CA TYR A 376 -16.88 21.88 -0.12
C TYR A 376 -18.36 22.20 -0.35
N ASP A 377 -18.98 21.51 -1.30
CA ASP A 377 -20.43 21.53 -1.61
C ASP A 377 -21.05 20.12 -1.69
N GLY A 378 -20.25 19.09 -1.39
CA GLY A 378 -20.64 17.68 -1.44
C GLY A 378 -20.56 17.02 -2.82
N LYS A 379 -20.36 17.76 -3.92
CA LYS A 379 -20.40 17.22 -5.29
C LYS A 379 -19.18 17.58 -6.15
N ALA A 380 -18.54 18.70 -5.86
CA ALA A 380 -17.40 19.23 -6.59
C ALA A 380 -16.06 18.70 -6.05
N GLY A 381 -15.01 18.90 -6.85
CA GLY A 381 -13.63 18.84 -6.37
C GLY A 381 -13.41 19.87 -5.26
N ALA A 382 -13.05 19.44 -4.05
CA ALA A 382 -12.93 20.30 -2.90
C ALA A 382 -11.65 20.09 -2.11
N LEU A 383 -11.15 21.17 -1.50
CA LEU A 383 -10.00 21.19 -0.59
C LEU A 383 -10.36 22.06 0.61
N ASN A 384 -10.56 21.45 1.77
CA ASN A 384 -10.99 22.14 2.99
C ASN A 384 -9.96 21.96 4.11
N LEU A 385 -9.68 23.05 4.82
CA LEU A 385 -8.92 23.07 6.06
C LEU A 385 -9.81 23.57 7.20
N GLU A 386 -9.98 22.76 8.25
CA GLU A 386 -10.97 23.03 9.28
C GLU A 386 -10.56 22.57 10.69
N LEU A 387 -11.09 23.24 11.70
CA LEU A 387 -11.20 22.70 13.07
C LEU A 387 -12.55 22.01 13.18
N HIS A 388 -12.52 20.68 13.22
CA HIS A 388 -13.67 19.84 13.43
C HIS A 388 -14.03 19.72 14.92
N GLN A 389 -15.20 19.16 15.20
CA GLN A 389 -15.71 18.95 16.56
C GLN A 389 -14.71 18.19 17.44
N GLY A 390 -14.76 18.45 18.75
CA GLY A 390 -13.90 17.77 19.73
C GLY A 390 -12.41 18.13 19.60
N ASN A 391 -12.11 19.39 19.29
CA ASN A 391 -10.73 19.88 19.15
C ASN A 391 -9.91 19.06 18.12
N THR A 392 -10.56 18.71 17.01
CA THR A 392 -9.95 17.94 15.92
C THR A 392 -9.52 18.90 14.81
N VAL A 393 -8.31 18.73 14.30
CA VAL A 393 -7.83 19.44 13.11
C VAL A 393 -7.94 18.51 11.91
N ARG A 394 -8.37 19.04 10.77
CA ARG A 394 -8.69 18.21 9.60
C ARG A 394 -8.38 18.92 8.29
N VAL A 395 -7.78 18.17 7.38
CA VAL A 395 -7.83 18.46 5.94
C VAL A 395 -8.70 17.44 5.24
N TYR A 396 -9.64 17.93 4.43
CA TYR A 396 -10.57 17.12 3.67
C TYR A 396 -10.46 17.49 2.18
N VAL A 397 -10.02 16.52 1.39
CA VAL A 397 -9.84 16.66 -0.06
C VAL A 397 -10.80 15.69 -0.76
N GLN A 398 -11.73 16.23 -1.53
CA GLN A 398 -12.76 15.44 -2.20
C GLN A 398 -12.65 15.59 -3.72
N PRO A 399 -12.64 14.48 -4.49
CA PRO A 399 -12.78 14.50 -5.95
C PRO A 399 -14.23 14.75 -6.40
N PRO A 400 -14.47 15.22 -7.64
CA PRO A 400 -15.80 15.19 -8.22
C PRO A 400 -16.26 13.73 -8.48
N ASP A 401 -17.45 13.36 -8.01
CA ASP A 401 -18.09 12.02 -8.15
C ASP A 401 -17.23 10.82 -7.65
N PRO A 402 -17.20 10.53 -6.34
CA PRO A 402 -16.31 9.52 -5.72
C PRO A 402 -16.74 8.04 -5.93
N ARG A 403 -17.43 7.68 -7.02
CA ARG A 403 -17.93 6.31 -7.21
C ARG A 403 -16.80 5.31 -7.53
N ASN A 404 -16.70 4.28 -6.69
CA ASN A 404 -15.73 3.16 -6.63
C ASN A 404 -15.61 2.30 -7.91
N ALA A 405 -15.22 2.88 -9.05
CA ALA A 405 -14.76 2.10 -10.20
C ALA A 405 -13.26 1.77 -10.02
N GLY A 406 -12.93 0.49 -9.74
CA GLY A 406 -11.54 0.01 -9.82
C GLY A 406 -10.97 -0.77 -8.63
N ALA A 407 -11.78 -1.17 -7.64
CA ALA A 407 -11.27 -1.98 -6.51
C ALA A 407 -10.53 -3.26 -6.96
N LEU A 408 -11.10 -4.04 -7.89
CA LEU A 408 -10.46 -5.27 -8.41
C LEU A 408 -9.16 -5.01 -9.17
N LYS A 409 -9.05 -3.87 -9.87
CA LYS A 409 -7.79 -3.47 -10.51
C LYS A 409 -6.73 -3.15 -9.46
N ARG A 410 -7.12 -2.47 -8.37
CA ARG A 410 -6.21 -2.12 -7.26
C ARG A 410 -5.74 -3.35 -6.49
N GLU A 411 -6.55 -4.39 -6.39
CA GLU A 411 -6.13 -5.70 -5.84
C GLU A 411 -5.00 -6.30 -6.68
N GLY A 412 -5.11 -6.27 -8.01
CA GLY A 412 -4.02 -6.70 -8.89
C GLY A 412 -2.75 -5.84 -8.78
N GLU A 413 -2.89 -4.51 -8.63
CA GLU A 413 -1.73 -3.65 -8.36
C GLU A 413 -1.10 -3.92 -7.00
N ARG A 414 -1.91 -4.23 -5.98
CA ARG A 414 -1.42 -4.62 -4.66
C ARG A 414 -0.57 -5.89 -4.71
N ASP A 415 -1.04 -6.91 -5.41
CA ASP A 415 -0.30 -8.16 -5.58
C ASP A 415 1.01 -7.94 -6.36
N LYS A 416 1.05 -7.05 -7.36
CA LYS A 416 2.30 -6.64 -8.02
C LYS A 416 3.27 -5.95 -7.07
N ILE A 417 2.79 -5.08 -6.17
CA ILE A 417 3.64 -4.43 -5.17
C ILE A 417 4.23 -5.48 -4.21
N ILE A 418 3.42 -6.43 -3.74
CA ILE A 418 3.87 -7.55 -2.91
C ILE A 418 4.96 -8.36 -3.64
N ALA A 419 4.74 -8.72 -4.90
CA ALA A 419 5.73 -9.47 -5.69
C ALA A 419 7.04 -8.69 -5.87
N ALA A 420 6.96 -7.38 -6.13
CA ALA A 420 8.13 -6.52 -6.26
C ALA A 420 8.91 -6.40 -4.94
N LYS A 421 8.21 -6.27 -3.81
CA LYS A 421 8.83 -6.25 -2.47
C LYS A 421 9.53 -7.57 -2.16
N ALA A 422 8.88 -8.70 -2.43
CA ALA A 422 9.50 -10.02 -2.25
C ALA A 422 10.72 -10.22 -3.15
N ALA A 423 10.63 -9.82 -4.43
CA ALA A 423 11.73 -9.87 -5.38
C ALA A 423 12.92 -8.98 -4.95
N ARG A 424 12.65 -7.81 -4.38
CA ARG A 424 13.67 -6.93 -3.81
C ARG A 424 14.40 -7.60 -2.65
N ILE A 425 13.67 -8.18 -1.69
CA ILE A 425 14.28 -8.90 -0.57
C ILE A 425 15.08 -10.12 -1.04
N LEU A 426 14.64 -10.85 -2.06
CA LEU A 426 15.45 -11.91 -2.68
C LEU A 426 16.76 -11.39 -3.27
N SER A 427 16.84 -10.13 -3.67
CA SER A 427 18.02 -9.52 -4.30
C SER A 427 18.95 -8.83 -3.29
N GLU A 428 18.39 -8.28 -2.21
CA GLU A 428 19.11 -7.46 -1.23
C GLU A 428 19.48 -8.24 0.04
N GLU A 429 18.74 -9.30 0.35
CA GLU A 429 18.85 -10.06 1.59
C GLU A 429 19.13 -11.56 1.35
N ASN A 430 19.29 -12.32 2.44
CA ASN A 430 19.62 -13.75 2.39
C ASN A 430 18.61 -14.64 3.13
N PRO A 431 17.30 -14.56 2.80
CA PRO A 431 16.26 -15.25 3.55
C PRO A 431 16.40 -16.78 3.47
N SER A 432 16.31 -17.47 4.60
CA SER A 432 16.23 -18.94 4.67
C SER A 432 14.82 -19.44 4.38
N ALA A 433 13.79 -18.66 4.76
CA ALA A 433 12.41 -18.98 4.49
C ALA A 433 11.57 -17.73 4.21
N MET A 434 10.71 -17.82 3.18
CA MET A 434 9.80 -16.74 2.80
C MET A 434 8.36 -17.24 2.69
N PHE A 435 7.42 -16.37 3.06
CA PHE A 435 5.99 -16.54 2.79
C PHE A 435 5.48 -15.34 2.00
N VAL A 436 4.94 -15.59 0.80
CA VAL A 436 4.38 -14.57 -0.10
C VAL A 436 2.92 -14.89 -0.36
N TYR A 437 2.04 -13.92 -0.11
CA TYR A 437 0.59 -14.10 -0.22
C TYR A 437 -0.02 -13.14 -1.24
N PHE A 438 -0.89 -13.67 -2.10
CA PHE A 438 -1.62 -12.94 -3.13
C PHE A 438 -3.14 -13.09 -2.93
N HIS A 439 -3.87 -11.98 -3.06
CA HIS A 439 -5.29 -11.88 -2.67
C HIS A 439 -6.25 -11.64 -3.84
N GLN A 440 -5.75 -11.22 -5.02
CA GLN A 440 -6.62 -10.76 -6.11
C GLN A 440 -7.66 -11.81 -6.51
N THR A 441 -7.30 -13.09 -6.51
CA THR A 441 -8.19 -14.20 -6.86
C THR A 441 -9.39 -14.28 -5.91
N ASP A 442 -9.17 -14.27 -4.61
CA ASP A 442 -10.24 -14.27 -3.60
C ASP A 442 -11.13 -13.02 -3.67
N ALA A 443 -10.52 -11.83 -3.73
CA ALA A 443 -11.24 -10.57 -3.88
C ALA A 443 -12.17 -10.57 -5.10
N THR A 444 -11.68 -11.13 -6.20
CA THR A 444 -12.44 -11.27 -7.45
C THR A 444 -13.55 -12.31 -7.29
N GLY A 445 -13.26 -13.46 -6.67
CA GLY A 445 -14.25 -14.48 -6.36
C GLY A 445 -15.42 -13.94 -5.53
N HIS A 446 -15.15 -13.14 -4.50
CA HIS A 446 -16.17 -12.46 -3.70
C HIS A 446 -16.93 -11.38 -4.46
N ALA A 447 -16.25 -10.60 -5.31
CA ALA A 447 -16.87 -9.50 -6.03
C ALA A 447 -17.79 -9.95 -7.15
N ILE A 448 -17.45 -11.03 -7.86
CA ILE A 448 -18.13 -11.41 -9.10
C ILE A 448 -18.34 -12.92 -9.25
N GLY A 449 -17.45 -13.77 -8.72
CA GLY A 449 -17.71 -15.20 -8.59
C GLY A 449 -16.49 -16.11 -8.72
N PHE A 450 -16.40 -17.14 -7.87
CA PHE A 450 -15.43 -18.23 -7.90
C PHE A 450 -15.85 -19.29 -8.92
N SER A 451 -15.46 -19.13 -10.18
CA SER A 451 -15.76 -20.13 -11.21
C SER A 451 -14.86 -19.98 -12.44
N PRO A 452 -14.45 -21.09 -13.08
CA PRO A 452 -13.70 -21.06 -14.35
C PRO A 452 -14.49 -20.39 -15.49
N GLU A 453 -15.80 -20.23 -15.36
CA GLU A 453 -16.68 -19.56 -16.32
C GLU A 453 -16.70 -18.04 -16.15
N VAL A 454 -16.11 -17.49 -15.07
CA VAL A 454 -15.99 -16.04 -14.84
C VAL A 454 -14.64 -15.54 -15.39
N PRO A 455 -14.61 -14.81 -16.53
CA PRO A 455 -13.36 -14.44 -17.20
C PRO A 455 -12.43 -13.60 -16.34
N GLU A 456 -12.97 -12.70 -15.52
CA GLU A 456 -12.19 -11.84 -14.63
C GLU A 456 -11.55 -12.63 -13.47
N TYR A 457 -12.20 -13.69 -12.98
CA TYR A 457 -11.61 -14.60 -11.98
C TYR A 457 -10.46 -15.41 -12.59
N VAL A 458 -10.63 -15.91 -13.82
CA VAL A 458 -9.53 -16.53 -14.57
C VAL A 458 -8.39 -15.53 -14.82
N SER A 459 -8.72 -14.29 -15.20
CA SER A 459 -7.72 -13.23 -15.40
C SER A 459 -6.99 -12.85 -14.10
N ALA A 460 -7.65 -12.90 -12.94
CA ALA A 460 -7.00 -12.71 -11.65
C ALA A 460 -5.95 -13.80 -11.38
N ILE A 461 -6.24 -15.06 -11.72
CA ILE A 461 -5.27 -16.16 -11.63
C ILE A 461 -4.09 -15.92 -12.59
N GLU A 462 -4.33 -15.51 -13.84
CA GLU A 462 -3.27 -15.17 -14.81
C GLU A 462 -2.39 -14.00 -14.31
N ASN A 463 -2.98 -13.00 -13.62
CA ASN A 463 -2.23 -11.91 -13.02
C ASN A 463 -1.35 -12.37 -11.85
N VAL A 464 -1.86 -13.25 -11.00
CA VAL A 464 -1.08 -13.81 -9.88
C VAL A 464 0.05 -14.70 -10.41
N ASP A 465 -0.15 -15.46 -11.50
CA ASP A 465 0.92 -16.20 -12.17
C ASP A 465 2.08 -15.28 -12.60
N ALA A 466 1.76 -14.11 -13.17
CA ALA A 466 2.77 -13.12 -13.53
C ALA A 466 3.51 -12.54 -12.30
N CYS A 467 2.81 -12.38 -11.18
CA CYS A 467 3.40 -11.97 -9.89
C CYS A 467 4.35 -13.06 -9.37
N VAL A 468 3.94 -14.33 -9.40
CA VAL A 468 4.78 -15.48 -9.03
C VAL A 468 6.02 -15.56 -9.92
N ASN A 469 5.87 -15.40 -11.23
CA ASN A 469 7.01 -15.37 -12.16
C ASN A 469 8.03 -14.28 -11.79
N THR A 470 7.57 -13.12 -11.29
CA THR A 470 8.46 -12.03 -10.83
C THR A 470 9.29 -12.49 -9.63
N VAL A 471 8.67 -13.12 -8.65
CA VAL A 471 9.36 -13.66 -7.46
C VAL A 471 10.34 -14.77 -7.85
N LEU A 472 9.91 -15.73 -8.68
CA LEU A 472 10.76 -16.83 -9.13
C LEU A 472 11.97 -16.35 -9.94
N LYS A 473 11.80 -15.34 -10.81
CA LYS A 473 12.92 -14.74 -11.55
C LYS A 473 13.95 -14.11 -10.61
N ALA A 474 13.50 -13.39 -9.58
CA ALA A 474 14.39 -12.81 -8.58
C ALA A 474 15.14 -13.91 -7.82
N MET A 475 14.45 -14.97 -7.39
CA MET A 475 15.04 -16.13 -6.73
C MET A 475 16.12 -16.79 -7.59
N HIS A 476 15.83 -17.06 -8.87
CA HIS A 476 16.79 -17.65 -9.81
C HIS A 476 17.96 -16.74 -10.17
N SER A 477 17.81 -15.43 -10.00
CA SER A 477 18.86 -14.43 -10.30
C SER A 477 19.76 -14.15 -9.09
N ARG A 478 19.55 -14.82 -7.96
CA ARG A 478 20.39 -14.66 -6.76
C ARG A 478 21.84 -15.07 -7.07
N PRO A 479 22.85 -14.30 -6.59
CA PRO A 479 24.25 -14.62 -6.84
C PRO A 479 24.66 -16.04 -6.42
N ASN A 480 24.10 -16.55 -5.31
CA ASN A 480 24.41 -17.86 -4.77
C ASN A 480 23.41 -18.97 -5.17
N TYR A 481 22.49 -18.70 -6.11
CA TYR A 481 21.39 -19.62 -6.45
C TYR A 481 21.86 -21.05 -6.81
N GLN A 482 23.04 -21.18 -7.45
CA GLN A 482 23.59 -22.48 -7.84
C GLN A 482 23.88 -23.39 -6.65
N ASN A 483 24.19 -22.82 -5.48
CA ASN A 483 24.49 -23.54 -4.24
C ASN A 483 23.28 -23.64 -3.31
N GLU A 484 22.13 -23.11 -3.72
CA GLU A 484 20.90 -23.04 -2.93
C GLU A 484 19.88 -24.08 -3.41
N ASP A 485 19.41 -24.89 -2.48
CA ASP A 485 18.34 -25.85 -2.71
C ASP A 485 17.01 -25.24 -2.26
N TRP A 486 16.40 -24.47 -3.17
CA TRP A 486 15.10 -23.86 -2.96
C TRP A 486 13.98 -24.87 -3.14
N LEU A 487 13.14 -25.00 -2.11
CA LEU A 487 11.83 -25.61 -2.19
C LEU A 487 10.76 -24.52 -2.33
N THR A 488 10.08 -24.49 -3.46
CA THR A 488 8.90 -23.66 -3.69
C THR A 488 7.64 -24.48 -3.47
N ILE A 489 6.76 -24.04 -2.56
CA ILE A 489 5.44 -24.63 -2.36
C ILE A 489 4.37 -23.59 -2.74
N VAL A 490 3.47 -23.93 -3.66
CA VAL A 490 2.31 -23.10 -4.01
C VAL A 490 1.03 -23.79 -3.53
N CYS A 491 0.21 -23.06 -2.79
CA CYS A 491 -1.03 -23.58 -2.22
C CYS A 491 -2.11 -22.50 -2.12
N THR A 492 -3.32 -22.93 -1.77
CA THR A 492 -4.48 -22.08 -1.47
C THR A 492 -5.18 -22.66 -0.24
N ASP A 493 -5.72 -21.80 0.61
CA ASP A 493 -6.42 -22.16 1.84
C ASP A 493 -7.85 -22.64 1.57
N HIS A 494 -8.49 -22.16 0.50
CA HIS A 494 -9.79 -22.64 0.03
C HIS A 494 -10.01 -22.45 -1.47
N GLY A 495 -11.07 -23.09 -1.98
CA GLY A 495 -11.71 -22.72 -3.24
C GLY A 495 -12.92 -21.80 -3.02
N GLY A 496 -13.97 -21.91 -3.82
CA GLY A 496 -15.15 -21.07 -3.67
C GLY A 496 -16.31 -21.50 -4.56
N LEU A 497 -17.54 -21.12 -4.18
CA LEU A 497 -18.74 -21.36 -4.98
C LEU A 497 -19.61 -20.11 -5.03
N LYS A 498 -20.00 -19.69 -6.23
CA LYS A 498 -20.66 -18.39 -6.44
C LYS A 498 -19.77 -17.29 -5.86
N ARG A 499 -20.22 -16.52 -4.87
CA ARG A 499 -19.47 -15.39 -4.28
C ARG A 499 -19.07 -15.62 -2.82
N SER A 500 -19.10 -16.88 -2.38
CA SER A 500 -18.80 -17.27 -1.00
C SER A 500 -17.96 -18.54 -1.00
N HIS A 501 -17.16 -18.66 0.05
CA HIS A 501 -16.45 -19.88 0.36
C HIS A 501 -16.83 -20.39 1.76
N SER A 502 -17.83 -19.85 2.46
CA SER A 502 -18.22 -20.29 3.82
C SER A 502 -19.08 -21.56 3.81
N ASN A 503 -19.15 -22.28 4.93
CA ASN A 503 -19.93 -23.54 5.10
C ASN A 503 -19.61 -24.61 4.04
N GLY A 504 -18.39 -24.62 3.50
CA GLY A 504 -18.00 -25.48 2.39
C GLY A 504 -17.80 -26.94 2.73
N HIS A 505 -18.17 -27.41 3.94
CA HIS A 505 -17.86 -28.74 4.46
C HIS A 505 -18.23 -29.91 3.54
N GLN A 506 -19.19 -29.76 2.64
CA GLN A 506 -19.56 -30.80 1.69
C GLN A 506 -19.60 -30.28 0.25
N VAL A 507 -18.89 -29.18 -0.01
CA VAL A 507 -18.89 -28.49 -1.30
C VAL A 507 -17.51 -28.70 -1.96
N PRO A 508 -17.40 -29.59 -2.97
CA PRO A 508 -16.13 -29.90 -3.61
C PRO A 508 -15.40 -28.67 -4.16
N GLU A 509 -16.13 -27.68 -4.70
CA GLU A 509 -15.58 -26.44 -5.24
C GLU A 509 -14.91 -25.56 -4.18
N ILE A 510 -15.27 -25.75 -2.90
CA ILE A 510 -14.67 -25.03 -1.78
C ILE A 510 -13.57 -25.87 -1.12
N ARG A 511 -13.76 -27.18 -0.98
CA ARG A 511 -12.85 -28.07 -0.23
C ARG A 511 -11.66 -28.60 -1.00
N ARG A 512 -11.82 -28.78 -2.31
CA ARG A 512 -10.77 -29.30 -3.16
C ARG A 512 -9.87 -28.15 -3.60
N VAL A 513 -8.62 -28.22 -3.18
CA VAL A 513 -7.57 -27.24 -3.44
C VAL A 513 -6.39 -27.91 -4.15
N PHE A 514 -5.43 -27.11 -4.57
CA PHE A 514 -4.23 -27.61 -5.23
C PHE A 514 -3.00 -27.44 -4.33
N MET A 515 -1.98 -28.24 -4.62
CA MET A 515 -0.65 -28.07 -4.05
C MET A 515 0.37 -28.34 -5.15
N ILE A 516 1.32 -27.41 -5.30
CA ILE A 516 2.50 -27.57 -6.15
C ILE A 516 3.71 -27.54 -5.21
N VAL A 517 4.60 -28.51 -5.36
CA VAL A 517 5.90 -28.56 -4.67
C VAL A 517 6.95 -28.61 -5.78
N HIS A 518 7.94 -27.72 -5.77
CA HIS A 518 8.95 -27.62 -6.84
C HIS A 518 10.32 -27.30 -6.25
N GLY A 519 11.37 -27.90 -6.81
CA GLY A 519 12.74 -27.68 -6.39
C GLY A 519 13.67 -28.85 -6.72
N PRO A 520 15.00 -28.69 -6.57
CA PRO A 520 15.97 -29.75 -6.82
C PRO A 520 15.72 -31.04 -6.01
N SER A 521 15.25 -30.91 -4.77
CA SER A 521 14.92 -32.03 -3.86
C SER A 521 13.54 -32.66 -4.10
N VAL A 522 12.79 -32.22 -5.11
CA VAL A 522 11.42 -32.69 -5.39
C VAL A 522 11.41 -33.78 -6.46
N LYS A 523 10.54 -34.78 -6.30
CA LYS A 523 10.29 -35.80 -7.33
C LYS A 523 9.19 -35.31 -8.29
N PRO A 524 9.49 -35.03 -9.57
CA PRO A 524 8.48 -34.55 -10.50
C PRO A 524 7.35 -35.56 -10.72
N GLY A 525 6.12 -35.08 -10.87
CA GLY A 525 4.94 -35.89 -11.18
C GLY A 525 3.74 -35.65 -10.27
N ARG A 526 2.76 -36.54 -10.32
CA ARG A 526 1.57 -36.45 -9.46
C ARG A 526 1.90 -36.83 -8.01
N ILE A 527 1.47 -36.01 -7.05
CA ILE A 527 1.45 -36.40 -5.63
C ILE A 527 0.34 -37.45 -5.48
N GLN A 528 0.75 -38.72 -5.35
CA GLN A 528 -0.15 -39.88 -5.36
C GLN A 528 -0.94 -40.03 -4.05
N GLU A 529 -0.32 -39.62 -2.95
CA GLU A 529 -0.97 -39.65 -1.64
C GLU A 529 -1.93 -38.47 -1.47
N GLN A 530 -2.97 -38.70 -0.65
CA GLN A 530 -3.90 -37.63 -0.32
C GLN A 530 -3.17 -36.54 0.49
N ALA A 531 -3.07 -35.36 -0.11
CA ALA A 531 -2.48 -34.17 0.50
C ALA A 531 -3.53 -33.28 1.18
N TYR A 532 -3.07 -32.46 2.12
CA TYR A 532 -3.86 -31.58 2.97
C TYR A 532 -3.14 -30.26 3.24
N LEU A 533 -3.85 -29.22 3.72
CA LEU A 533 -3.23 -27.92 4.03
C LEU A 533 -2.08 -28.02 5.03
N VAL A 534 -2.24 -28.86 6.05
CA VAL A 534 -1.24 -29.06 7.10
C VAL A 534 0.08 -29.65 6.57
N ASP A 535 0.07 -30.26 5.38
CA ASP A 535 1.25 -30.85 4.76
C ASP A 535 2.24 -29.77 4.27
N VAL A 536 1.80 -28.53 4.06
CA VAL A 536 2.66 -27.43 3.60
C VAL A 536 3.80 -27.17 4.59
N THR A 537 3.48 -26.92 5.87
CA THR A 537 4.49 -26.68 6.91
C THR A 537 5.34 -27.92 7.16
N ALA A 538 4.74 -29.12 7.17
CA ALA A 538 5.48 -30.36 7.36
C ALA A 538 6.50 -30.60 6.25
N THR A 539 6.14 -30.35 4.99
CA THR A 539 7.03 -30.46 3.82
C THR A 539 8.15 -29.43 3.88
N ALA A 540 7.83 -28.17 4.21
CA ALA A 540 8.83 -27.11 4.34
C ALA A 540 9.86 -27.39 5.44
N LEU A 541 9.41 -27.86 6.60
CA LEU A 541 10.29 -28.20 7.72
C LEU A 541 11.16 -29.43 7.41
N ALA A 542 10.59 -30.46 6.79
CA ALA A 542 11.34 -31.64 6.38
C ALA A 542 12.47 -31.29 5.40
N HIS A 543 12.22 -30.39 4.44
CA HIS A 543 13.26 -29.93 3.53
C HIS A 543 14.37 -29.12 4.21
N LEU A 544 14.01 -28.26 5.17
CA LEU A 544 14.97 -27.39 5.84
C LEU A 544 15.80 -28.10 6.90
N LEU A 545 15.23 -29.11 7.56
CA LEU A 545 15.78 -29.71 8.78
C LEU A 545 16.06 -31.22 8.65
N GLY A 546 15.56 -31.89 7.60
CA GLY A 546 15.56 -33.34 7.49
C GLY A 546 14.47 -33.95 8.37
N GLU A 547 14.86 -34.60 9.47
CA GLU A 547 13.90 -35.16 10.42
C GLU A 547 13.13 -34.05 11.17
N VAL A 548 11.80 -34.11 11.09
CA VAL A 548 10.92 -33.18 11.79
C VAL A 548 10.71 -33.66 13.22
N ASP A 549 10.93 -32.79 14.20
CA ASP A 549 10.79 -33.11 15.63
C ASP A 549 9.38 -33.68 15.95
N PRO A 550 9.27 -34.95 16.39
CA PRO A 550 7.99 -35.57 16.70
C PRO A 550 7.25 -34.88 17.85
N GLN A 551 7.94 -34.15 18.74
CA GLN A 551 7.31 -33.38 19.81
C GLN A 551 6.46 -32.23 19.29
N TRP A 552 6.67 -31.79 18.05
CA TRP A 552 5.84 -30.77 17.42
C TRP A 552 4.43 -31.23 17.12
N GLN A 553 4.20 -32.56 17.14
CA GLN A 553 2.89 -33.18 16.93
C GLN A 553 2.16 -32.61 15.72
N LEU A 554 2.88 -32.44 14.60
CA LEU A 554 2.27 -31.99 13.35
C LEU A 554 1.19 -32.98 12.92
N ASP A 555 0.11 -32.47 12.35
CA ASP A 555 -0.91 -33.31 11.71
C ASP A 555 -0.58 -33.59 10.25
N GLY A 556 0.24 -32.72 9.65
CA GLY A 556 0.71 -32.88 8.29
C GLY A 556 1.94 -33.77 8.18
N LYS A 557 2.22 -34.17 6.96
CA LYS A 557 3.40 -34.94 6.56
C LYS A 557 4.08 -34.29 5.37
N ALA A 558 5.35 -34.59 5.17
CA ALA A 558 6.07 -34.15 3.97
C ALA A 558 5.50 -34.84 2.73
N VAL A 559 5.27 -34.08 1.66
CA VAL A 559 4.75 -34.58 0.38
C VAL A 559 5.62 -34.10 -0.79
N GLY A 560 5.77 -34.95 -1.82
CA GLY A 560 6.44 -34.59 -3.08
C GLY A 560 7.97 -34.56 -3.05
N LEU A 561 8.61 -34.64 -1.88
CA LEU A 561 10.07 -34.75 -1.77
C LEU A 561 10.59 -36.09 -2.32
N LYS A 562 11.84 -36.12 -2.80
CA LYS A 562 12.54 -37.37 -3.11
C LYS A 562 12.77 -38.15 -1.81
N ALA A 563 12.75 -39.48 -1.87
CA ALA A 563 13.23 -40.29 -0.76
C ALA A 563 14.73 -40.02 -0.58
N GLU A 564 15.17 -39.83 0.66
CA GLU A 564 16.60 -39.82 0.97
C GLU A 564 17.16 -41.22 0.67
N ASN A 565 18.29 -41.28 -0.06
CA ASN A 565 18.97 -42.53 -0.40
C ASN A 565 19.82 -43.04 0.75
#